data_AF-A0A950YD71-F1
#
_entry.id   AF-A0A950YD71-F1
#
_cell.length_a   1.000
_cell.length_b   1.000
_cell.length_c   1.000
_cell.angle_alpha   90.00
_cell.angle_beta   90.00
_cell.angle_gamma   90.00
#
_symmetry.space_group_name_H-M   'P 1'
#
loop_
_entity.id
_entity.type
_entity.pdbx_description
1 polymer ?
#
loop_
_entity_poly.entity_id
_entity_poly.type
_entity_poly.pdbx_seq_one_letter_code
_entity_poly.pdbx_strand_id
1 'polypeptide(L)'
;MSRLARITSDPVICHGKPTIRGLRYTVESVLELLAAGMTVEDLLADHPDLERDDILAALEFGARAAGGRVVTLSARDLSLRVANRASLA
;
A
#
# COMPACT_ATOMS: atom_id res chain seq x y z
N MET A 1 18.45 1.14 -3.26
CA MET A 1 18.21 -0.23 -3.73
C MET A 1 16.71 -0.41 -3.89
N SER A 2 16.25 -0.89 -5.04
CA SER A 2 14.81 -1.14 -5.28
C SER A 2 14.37 -2.37 -4.49
N ARG A 3 13.20 -2.30 -3.84
CA ARG A 3 12.64 -3.39 -3.02
C ARG A 3 11.63 -4.24 -3.78
N LEU A 4 11.43 -3.98 -5.07
CA LEU A 4 10.45 -4.69 -5.91
C LEU A 4 10.70 -6.20 -6.01
N ALA A 5 11.90 -6.69 -5.71
CA ALA A 5 12.18 -8.12 -5.62
C ALA A 5 11.31 -8.85 -4.58
N ARG A 6 10.72 -8.12 -3.62
CA ARG A 6 9.76 -8.65 -2.64
C ARG A 6 8.33 -8.73 -3.17
N ILE A 7 8.04 -8.16 -4.35
CA ILE A 7 6.71 -8.25 -4.96
C ILE A 7 6.69 -9.40 -5.95
N THR A 8 5.74 -10.31 -5.75
CA THR A 8 5.52 -11.48 -6.59
C THR A 8 4.16 -11.38 -7.27
N SER A 9 4.01 -12.03 -8.41
CA SER A 9 2.70 -12.22 -9.06
C SER A 9 2.63 -13.66 -9.53
N ASP A 10 1.61 -14.37 -9.06
CA ASP A 10 1.33 -15.75 -9.43
C ASP A 10 -0.15 -15.83 -9.85
N PRO A 11 -0.48 -16.27 -11.08
CA PRO A 11 -1.86 -16.39 -11.55
C PRO A 11 -2.77 -17.23 -10.63
N VAL A 12 -2.20 -18.17 -9.89
CA VAL A 12 -2.90 -19.09 -8.98
C VAL A 12 -3.16 -18.42 -7.61
N ILE A 13 -2.37 -17.42 -7.24
CA ILE A 13 -2.48 -16.71 -5.95
C ILE A 13 -3.18 -15.37 -6.15
N CYS A 14 -4.28 -15.15 -5.43
CA CYS A 14 -5.05 -13.89 -5.46
C CYS A 14 -5.39 -13.43 -6.89
N HIS A 15 -5.67 -14.37 -7.80
CA HIS A 15 -6.00 -14.11 -9.21
C HIS A 15 -4.91 -13.35 -10.00
N GLY A 16 -3.64 -13.58 -9.69
CA GLY A 16 -2.52 -12.89 -10.34
C GLY A 16 -2.23 -11.49 -9.81
N LYS A 17 -2.97 -11.03 -8.79
CA LYS A 17 -2.70 -9.75 -8.14
C LYS A 17 -1.27 -9.73 -7.55
N PRO A 18 -0.56 -8.59 -7.62
CA PRO A 18 0.75 -8.45 -6.97
C PRO A 18 0.64 -8.68 -5.46
N THR A 19 1.49 -9.56 -4.93
CA THR A 19 1.54 -9.95 -3.52
C THR A 19 2.93 -9.76 -2.93
N ILE A 20 3.00 -9.69 -1.59
CA ILE A 20 4.25 -9.65 -0.85
C ILE A 20 4.84 -11.05 -0.75
N ARG A 21 6.01 -11.30 -1.34
CA ARG A 21 6.84 -12.52 -1.17
C ARG A 21 6.07 -13.85 -1.35
N GLY A 22 5.05 -13.88 -2.19
CA GLY A 22 4.18 -15.06 -2.40
C GLY A 22 3.16 -15.30 -1.28
N LEU A 23 3.11 -14.42 -0.27
CA LEU A 23 2.07 -14.41 0.75
C LEU A 23 0.73 -13.99 0.15
N ARG A 24 -0.37 -14.22 0.88
CA ARG A 24 -1.71 -13.79 0.46
C ARG A 24 -2.01 -12.32 0.82
N TYR A 25 -0.99 -11.53 1.14
CA TYR A 25 -1.08 -10.08 1.31
C TYR A 25 -0.88 -9.41 -0.05
N THR A 26 -1.96 -8.85 -0.59
CA THR A 26 -1.87 -8.10 -1.86
C THR A 26 -1.28 -6.71 -1.63
N VAL A 27 -0.56 -6.20 -2.62
CA VAL A 27 -0.03 -4.81 -2.57
C VAL A 27 -1.17 -3.80 -2.42
N GLU A 28 -2.30 -4.05 -3.07
CA GLU A 28 -3.53 -3.26 -2.96
C GLU A 28 -3.99 -3.18 -1.50
N SER A 29 -4.17 -4.31 -0.81
CA SER A 29 -4.63 -4.33 0.59
C SER A 29 -3.68 -3.59 1.54
N VAL A 30 -2.37 -3.73 1.35
CA VAL A 30 -1.39 -2.99 2.18
C VAL A 30 -1.52 -1.48 1.96
N LEU A 31 -1.66 -1.04 0.70
CA LEU A 31 -1.83 0.38 0.38
C LEU A 31 -3.17 0.93 0.87
N GLU A 32 -4.25 0.15 0.84
CA GLU A 32 -5.56 0.52 1.39
C GLU A 32 -5.51 0.73 2.90
N LEU A 33 -4.87 -0.18 3.64
CA LEU A 33 -4.70 -0.06 5.09
C LEU A 33 -3.90 1.20 5.46
N LEU A 34 -2.79 1.44 4.76
CA LEU A 34 -2.01 2.68 4.94
C LEU A 34 -2.83 3.93 4.58
N ALA A 35 -3.63 3.88 3.51
CA ALA A 35 -4.50 4.98 3.11
C ALA A 35 -5.62 5.24 4.13
N ALA A 36 -6.07 4.22 4.86
CA ALA A 36 -7.03 4.32 5.95
C ALA A 36 -6.43 4.94 7.24
N GLY A 37 -5.13 5.22 7.26
CA GLY A 37 -4.43 5.86 8.38
C GLY A 37 -3.70 4.89 9.30
N MET A 38 -3.62 3.60 8.95
CA MET A 38 -2.84 2.61 9.70
C MET A 38 -1.35 2.93 9.58
N THR A 39 -0.60 2.85 10.68
CA THR A 39 0.84 3.05 10.64
C THR A 39 1.57 1.79 10.17
N VAL A 40 2.83 1.95 9.79
CA VAL A 40 3.68 0.79 9.45
C VAL A 40 3.84 -0.12 10.68
N GLU A 41 3.93 0.47 11.85
CA GLU A 41 4.08 -0.23 13.13
C GLU A 41 2.84 -1.06 13.46
N ASP A 42 1.64 -0.51 13.25
CA ASP A 42 0.38 -1.26 13.44
C ASP A 42 0.29 -2.43 12.48
N LEU A 43 0.66 -2.22 11.21
CA LEU A 43 0.66 -3.26 10.18
C LEU A 43 1.60 -4.42 10.53
N LEU A 44 2.78 -4.13 11.10
CA LEU A 44 3.73 -5.15 11.55
C LEU A 44 3.26 -5.86 12.83
N ALA A 45 2.49 -5.17 13.69
CA ALA A 45 1.92 -5.77 14.88
C ALA A 45 0.77 -6.74 14.54
N ASP A 46 -0.11 -6.35 13.61
CA ASP A 46 -1.27 -7.16 13.19
C ASP A 46 -0.88 -8.27 12.20
N HIS A 47 0.23 -8.09 11.48
CA HIS A 47 0.75 -9.05 10.51
C HIS A 47 2.23 -9.34 10.77
N PRO A 48 2.55 -10.18 11.76
CA PRO A 48 3.94 -10.48 12.17
C PRO A 48 4.76 -11.19 11.08
N ASP A 49 4.11 -11.74 10.06
CA ASP A 49 4.76 -12.34 8.88
C ASP A 49 5.36 -11.29 7.94
N LEU A 50 4.93 -10.03 8.05
CA LEU A 50 5.42 -8.92 7.24
C LEU A 50 6.67 -8.30 7.85
N GLU A 51 7.54 -7.83 6.99
CA GLU A 51 8.70 -7.03 7.36
C GLU A 51 8.52 -5.58 6.91
N ARG A 52 9.20 -4.64 7.59
CA ARG A 52 9.14 -3.22 7.20
C ARG A 52 9.48 -3.00 5.72
N ASP A 53 10.45 -3.75 5.20
CA ASP A 53 10.84 -3.66 3.80
C ASP A 53 9.76 -4.17 2.83
N ASP A 54 8.86 -5.05 3.26
CA ASP A 54 7.73 -5.51 2.44
C ASP A 54 6.74 -4.35 2.21
N ILE A 55 6.47 -3.58 3.27
CA ILE A 55 5.60 -2.40 3.21
C ILE A 55 6.22 -1.33 2.32
N LEU A 56 7.53 -1.11 2.45
CA LEU A 56 8.27 -0.20 1.56
C LEU A 56 8.27 -0.69 0.10
N ALA A 57 8.30 -2.00 -0.15
CA ALA A 57 8.17 -2.57 -1.49
C ALA A 57 6.78 -2.31 -2.08
N ALA A 58 5.71 -2.45 -1.29
CA ALA A 58 4.35 -2.13 -1.70
C ALA A 58 4.20 -0.65 -2.09
N LEU A 59 4.76 0.26 -1.28
CA LEU A 59 4.80 1.70 -1.57
C LEU A 59 5.57 2.02 -2.85
N GLU A 60 6.76 1.41 -3.05
CA GLU A 60 7.53 1.58 -4.28
C GLU A 60 6.76 1.06 -5.51
N PHE A 61 6.10 -0.09 -5.39
CA PHE A 61 5.26 -0.65 -6.45
C PHE A 61 4.10 0.28 -6.79
N GLY A 62 3.36 0.76 -5.78
CA GLY A 62 2.23 1.68 -5.95
C GLY A 62 2.66 2.99 -6.62
N ALA A 63 3.79 3.57 -6.21
CA ALA A 63 4.33 4.78 -6.82
C ALA A 63 4.67 4.59 -8.31
N ARG A 64 5.26 3.44 -8.67
CA ARG A 64 5.55 3.11 -10.08
C ARG A 64 4.29 2.82 -10.90
N ALA A 65 3.31 2.15 -10.30
CA ALA A 65 2.04 1.85 -10.96
C ALA A 65 1.19 3.11 -11.21
N ALA A 66 1.25 4.09 -10.30
CA ALA A 66 0.63 5.39 -10.48
C ALA A 66 1.39 6.30 -11.47
N GLY A 67 2.71 6.10 -11.59
CA GLY A 67 3.58 6.86 -12.47
C GLY A 67 3.07 6.92 -13.91
N GLY A 68 2.96 8.12 -14.46
CA GLY A 68 2.53 8.36 -15.84
C GLY A 68 1.02 8.57 -16.05
N ARG A 69 0.20 8.43 -15.00
CA ARG A 69 -1.25 8.69 -15.07
C ARG A 69 -1.59 9.98 -14.33
N VAL A 70 -2.13 10.97 -15.05
CA VAL A 70 -2.76 12.14 -14.42
C VAL A 70 -4.13 11.71 -13.89
N VAL A 71 -4.29 11.71 -12.57
CA VAL A 71 -5.57 11.45 -11.92
C VAL A 71 -6.21 12.79 -11.57
N THR A 72 -7.32 13.12 -12.23
CA THR A 72 -8.13 14.29 -11.88
C THR A 72 -8.92 13.99 -10.62
N LEU A 73 -8.63 14.69 -9.53
CA LEU A 73 -9.36 14.59 -8.28
C LEU A 73 -10.61 15.47 -8.34
N SER A 74 -11.74 14.95 -7.85
CA SER A 74 -12.95 15.75 -7.70
C SER A 74 -12.93 16.54 -6.39
N ALA A 75 -13.74 17.59 -6.28
CA ALA A 75 -13.86 18.38 -5.05
C ALA A 75 -14.27 17.54 -3.83
N ARG A 76 -15.01 16.43 -4.03
CA ARG A 76 -15.40 15.50 -2.97
C ARG A 76 -14.21 14.72 -2.39
N ASP A 77 -13.19 14.46 -3.22
CA ASP A 77 -11.97 13.74 -2.81
C ASP A 77 -11.02 14.63 -1.99
N LEU A 78 -11.13 15.95 -2.15
CA LEU A 78 -10.30 16.95 -1.45
C LEU A 78 -10.83 17.28 -0.05
N SER A 79 -12.14 17.17 0.19
CA SER A 79 -12.77 17.46 1.48
C SER A 79 -12.33 16.52 2.61
N LEU A 80 -11.95 15.28 2.28
CA LEU A 80 -11.45 14.29 3.25
C LEU A 80 -10.02 14.60 3.74
N ARG A 81 -9.25 15.41 3.01
CA ARG A 81 -7.85 15.75 3.36
C ARG A 81 -7.74 16.77 4.49
N VAL A 82 -8.75 17.63 4.67
CA VAL A 82 -8.74 18.66 5.72
C VAL A 82 -9.05 18.04 7.09
N ALA A 83 -9.91 17.02 7.14
CA ALA A 83 -10.32 16.38 8.39
C ALA A 83 -9.16 15.65 9.09
N ASN A 84 -8.22 15.06 8.35
CA ASN A 84 -7.12 14.27 8.94
C ASN A 84 -5.92 15.12 9.41
N ARG A 85 -5.93 16.44 9.20
CA ARG A 85 -4.91 17.34 9.79
C ARG A 85 -5.30 17.86 11.17
N ALA A 86 -6.54 17.68 11.60
CA ALA A 86 -7.05 18.26 12.84
C ALA A 86 -6.85 17.37 14.09
N SER A 87 -6.35 16.14 13.95
CA SER A 87 -6.16 15.22 15.09
C SER A 87 -4.74 15.21 15.68
N LEU A 88 -3.88 16.17 15.31
CA LEU A 88 -2.49 16.31 15.75
C LEU A 88 -2.21 17.62 16.52
N ALA A 89 -3.22 18.18 17.20
CA ALA A 89 -3.06 19.30 18.13
C ALA A 89 -3.60 18.94 19.51
#